data_AF-A0A0N4UXQ7-F1
#
_entry.id   AF-A0A0N4UXQ7-F1
#
_cell.length_a   1.000
_cell.length_b   1.000
_cell.length_c   1.000
_cell.angle_alpha   90.00
_cell.angle_beta   90.00
_cell.angle_gamma   90.00
#
_symmetry.space_group_name_H-M   'P 1'
#
loop_
_entity.id
_entity.type
_entity.pdbx_description
1 polymer ?
#
loop_
_entity_poly.entity_id
_entity_poly.type
_entity_poly.pdbx_seq_one_letter_code
_entity_poly.pdbx_strand_id
1 'polypeptide(L)'
;MWVLLPWTVIVTFSGYIFYWLTLMWRARESFRFQNKSLNIEKQAIELKNDKGVYRSGLLQNGEETAERALPELMTLYDVFMRGLENSNNGDCIGSRVSKDGPYRFKKYMEVYRLARIFGSALVSKLNVNKGKQRKICFFFLSL
;
A
#
# COMPACT_ATOMS: atom_id res chain seq x y z
N MET A 1 -4.77 -46.44 37.57
CA MET A 1 -5.30 -45.58 36.49
C MET A 1 -5.17 -44.08 36.84
N TRP A 2 -3.99 -43.61 37.29
CA TRP A 2 -3.76 -42.21 37.69
C TRP A 2 -2.45 -41.61 37.14
N VAL A 3 -1.64 -42.40 36.43
CA VAL A 3 -0.31 -42.00 35.94
C VAL A 3 -0.35 -41.35 34.55
N LEU A 4 -1.47 -41.46 33.83
CA LEU A 4 -1.63 -40.93 32.46
C LEU A 4 -2.12 -39.47 32.41
N LEU A 5 -2.74 -38.98 33.48
CA LEU A 5 -3.27 -37.62 33.55
C LEU A 5 -2.20 -36.52 33.45
N PRO A 6 -1.03 -36.61 34.12
CA PRO A 6 -0.01 -35.57 34.05
C PRO A 6 0.54 -35.39 32.63
N TRP A 7 0.73 -36.49 31.90
CA TRP A 7 1.30 -36.48 30.55
C TRP A 7 0.36 -35.78 29.55
N THR A 8 -0.95 -36.01 29.67
CA THR A 8 -1.93 -35.36 28.79
C THR A 8 -1.97 -33.84 28.97
N VAL A 9 -1.84 -33.36 30.21
CA VAL A 9 -1.78 -31.92 30.49
C VAL A 9 -0.52 -31.29 29.90
N ILE A 10 0.63 -31.97 29.99
CA ILE A 10 1.89 -31.47 29.43
C ILE A 10 1.83 -31.40 27.89
N VAL A 11 1.29 -32.42 27.23
CA VAL A 11 1.18 -32.46 25.76
C VAL A 11 0.20 -31.41 25.23
N THR A 12 -0.91 -31.18 25.92
CA THR A 12 -1.88 -30.16 25.51
C THR A 12 -1.35 -28.74 25.71
N PHE A 13 -0.67 -28.46 26.83
CA PHE A 13 -0.01 -27.17 27.06
C PHE A 13 1.08 -26.89 26.04
N SER A 14 1.93 -27.87 25.72
CA SER A 14 3.01 -27.67 24.73
C SER A 14 2.45 -27.42 23.33
N GLY A 15 1.40 -28.15 22.92
CA GLY A 15 0.70 -27.91 21.65
C GLY A 15 0.05 -26.52 21.58
N TYR A 16 -0.59 -26.07 22.67
CA TYR A 16 -1.18 -24.74 22.75
C TYR A 16 -0.14 -23.63 22.66
N ILE A 17 0.98 -23.77 23.37
CA ILE A 17 2.10 -22.81 23.32
C ILE A 17 2.69 -22.76 21.92
N PHE A 18 2.89 -23.91 21.27
CA PHE A 18 3.41 -23.96 19.91
C PHE A 18 2.45 -23.28 18.92
N TYR A 19 1.15 -23.57 19.00
CA TYR A 19 0.13 -22.90 18.19
C TYR A 19 0.14 -21.38 18.41
N TRP A 20 0.15 -20.92 19.66
CA TRP A 20 0.23 -19.49 20.00
C TRP A 20 1.49 -18.82 19.45
N LEU A 21 2.64 -19.50 19.55
CA LEU A 21 3.89 -19.02 18.97
C LEU A 21 3.74 -18.89 17.45
N THR A 22 3.26 -19.91 16.74
CA THR A 22 3.07 -19.81 15.28
C THR A 22 2.12 -18.67 14.88
N LEU A 23 1.06 -18.43 15.66
CA LEU A 23 0.12 -17.34 15.44
C LEU A 23 0.78 -15.97 15.66
N MET A 24 1.58 -15.83 16.72
CA MET A 24 2.35 -14.61 17.02
C MET A 24 3.44 -14.35 15.97
N TRP A 25 4.12 -15.38 15.47
CA TRP A 25 5.12 -15.27 14.42
C TRP A 25 4.49 -14.79 13.10
N ARG A 26 3.34 -15.36 12.71
CA ARG A 26 2.59 -14.94 11.53
C ARG A 26 2.04 -13.51 11.66
N ALA A 27 1.58 -13.13 12.85
CA ALA A 27 1.18 -11.73 13.14
C ALA A 27 2.39 -10.77 13.10
N ARG A 28 3.57 -11.20 13.56
CA ARG A 28 4.79 -10.38 13.51
C ARG A 28 5.28 -10.15 12.09
N GLU A 29 5.09 -11.12 11.18
CA GLU A 29 5.42 -10.95 9.76
C GLU A 29 4.59 -9.85 9.07
N SER A 30 3.29 -9.71 9.38
CA SER A 30 2.48 -8.64 8.77
C SER A 30 2.94 -7.23 9.16
N PHE A 31 3.63 -7.07 10.29
CA PHE A 31 4.18 -5.78 10.73
C PHE A 31 5.63 -5.51 10.26
N ARG A 32 6.28 -6.44 9.54
CA ARG A 32 7.66 -6.23 9.06
C ARG A 32 7.81 -5.22 7.91
N PHE A 33 6.72 -4.58 7.47
CA PHE A 33 6.77 -3.52 6.45
C PHE A 33 7.16 -2.13 7.00
N GLN A 34 7.49 -1.99 8.29
CA GLN A 34 8.16 -0.78 8.77
C GLN A 34 9.65 -0.83 8.40
N ASN A 35 9.96 -0.26 7.24
CA ASN A 35 11.32 0.00 6.79
C ASN A 35 12.06 0.85 7.84
N LYS A 36 13.08 0.27 8.47
CA LYS A 36 13.83 0.81 9.62
C LYS A 36 14.59 2.13 9.34
N SER A 37 14.62 2.60 8.09
CA SER A 37 15.33 3.82 7.67
C SER A 37 14.42 4.99 7.29
N LEU A 38 13.09 4.84 7.38
CA LEU A 38 12.14 5.89 6.98
C LEU A 38 11.90 6.85 8.14
N ASN A 39 12.45 8.07 8.05
CA ASN A 39 12.04 9.14 8.93
C ASN A 39 10.63 9.62 8.54
N ILE A 40 9.61 9.04 9.18
CA ILE A 40 8.19 9.32 8.93
C ILE A 40 7.86 10.81 9.20
N GLU A 41 8.62 11.46 10.08
CA GLU A 41 8.44 12.87 10.42
C GLU A 41 9.00 13.81 9.34
N LYS A 42 9.81 13.30 8.40
CA LYS A 42 10.50 14.11 7.37
C LYS A 42 10.27 13.56 5.97
N GLN A 43 9.01 13.38 5.60
CA GLN A 43 8.63 12.97 4.24
C GLN A 43 8.78 14.11 3.21
N ALA A 44 8.67 15.36 3.66
CA ALA A 44 8.90 16.56 2.86
C ALA A 44 10.08 17.35 3.44
N ILE A 45 11.16 17.48 2.67
CA ILE A 45 12.37 18.23 3.04
C ILE A 45 12.45 19.44 2.12
N GLU A 46 12.65 20.63 2.67
CA GLU A 46 12.81 21.85 1.86
C GLU A 46 14.09 21.76 1.02
N LEU A 47 14.00 22.19 -0.24
CA LEU A 47 15.15 22.25 -1.14
C LEU A 47 16.09 23.38 -0.67
N LYS A 48 17.40 23.13 -0.60
CA LYS A 48 18.37 24.11 -0.05
C LYS A 48 18.33 25.48 -0.76
N ASN A 49 17.95 25.50 -2.04
CA ASN A 49 18.03 26.69 -2.87
C ASN A 49 16.66 27.34 -3.16
N ASP A 50 15.54 26.64 -2.93
CA ASP A 50 14.20 27.10 -3.31
C ASP A 50 13.26 27.10 -2.10
N LYS A 51 12.98 28.29 -1.56
CA LYS A 51 12.05 28.46 -0.43
C LYS A 51 10.64 28.04 -0.83
N GLY A 52 10.02 27.18 -0.03
CA GLY A 52 8.67 26.66 -0.28
C GLY A 52 8.58 25.54 -1.31
N VAL A 53 9.71 25.07 -1.86
CA VAL A 53 9.76 23.86 -2.67
C VAL A 53 10.23 22.70 -1.79
N TYR A 54 9.39 21.67 -1.70
CA TYR A 54 9.66 20.50 -0.87
C TYR A 54 9.94 19.29 -1.76
N ARG A 55 10.94 18.50 -1.37
CA ARG A 55 11.28 17.22 -2.00
C ARG A 55 10.96 16.05 -1.06
N SER A 56 10.81 14.86 -1.65
CA SER A 56 10.67 13.63 -0.88
C SER A 56 11.95 13.35 -0.10
N GLY A 57 11.83 13.12 1.21
CA GLY A 57 12.94 12.69 2.06
C GLY A 57 13.51 11.30 1.71
N LEU A 58 12.85 10.58 0.79
CA LEU A 58 13.29 9.28 0.28
C LEU A 58 14.38 9.37 -0.79
N LEU A 59 14.55 10.55 -1.39
CA LEU A 59 15.56 10.78 -2.42
C LEU A 59 16.92 10.98 -1.75
N GLN A 60 17.76 9.95 -1.78
CA GLN A 60 19.11 9.98 -1.19
C GLN A 60 20.04 10.94 -1.95
N ASN A 61 19.90 11.01 -3.28
CA ASN A 61 20.62 11.96 -4.12
C ASN A 61 19.79 13.25 -4.27
N GLY A 62 20.38 14.37 -3.86
CA GLY A 62 19.67 15.60 -3.52
C GLY A 62 19.03 16.39 -4.66
N GLU A 63 19.31 16.04 -5.92
CA GLU A 63 18.97 16.87 -7.08
C GLU A 63 18.27 16.11 -8.22
N GLU A 64 18.32 14.78 -8.22
CA GLU A 64 17.70 13.98 -9.29
C GLU A 64 16.21 13.74 -9.01
N THR A 65 15.39 14.05 -9.99
CA THR A 65 13.97 13.67 -9.97
C THR A 65 13.89 12.16 -10.18
N ALA A 66 13.24 11.44 -9.27
CA ALA A 66 12.95 10.03 -9.49
C ALA A 66 11.89 9.88 -10.59
N GLU A 67 12.34 9.78 -11.83
CA GLU A 67 11.47 9.57 -12.99
C GLU A 67 10.90 8.15 -13.03
N ARG A 68 11.63 7.18 -12.47
CA ARG A 68 11.26 5.76 -12.48
C ARG A 68 11.40 5.16 -11.09
N ALA A 69 10.34 4.48 -10.64
CA ALA A 69 10.39 3.72 -9.39
C ALA A 69 11.23 2.44 -9.53
N LEU A 70 11.19 1.81 -10.71
CA LEU A 70 11.96 0.63 -11.08
C LEU A 70 12.43 0.79 -12.54
N PRO A 71 13.64 0.35 -12.92
CA PRO A 71 14.17 0.53 -14.27
C PRO A 71 13.29 -0.06 -15.37
N GLU A 72 12.59 -1.16 -15.05
CA GLU A 72 11.71 -1.93 -15.94
C GLU A 72 10.31 -1.32 -16.11
N LEU A 73 9.91 -0.43 -15.19
CA LEU A 73 8.55 0.10 -15.15
C LEU A 73 8.55 1.53 -15.69
N MET A 74 7.88 1.73 -16.82
CA MET A 74 7.83 3.01 -17.52
C MET A 74 6.59 3.82 -17.18
N THR A 75 5.48 3.16 -16.88
CA THR A 75 4.20 3.83 -16.61
C THR A 75 3.62 3.43 -15.27
N LEU A 76 2.78 4.31 -14.70
CA LEU A 76 1.98 3.99 -13.52
C LEU A 76 1.08 2.77 -13.72
N TYR A 77 0.67 2.51 -14.97
CA TYR A 77 -0.09 1.32 -15.33
C TYR A 77 0.74 0.04 -15.11
N ASP A 78 2.00 0.03 -15.53
CA ASP A 78 2.89 -1.13 -15.37
C ASP A 78 3.14 -1.43 -13.89
N VAL A 79 3.33 -0.38 -13.08
CA VAL A 79 3.46 -0.49 -11.62
C VAL A 79 2.22 -1.14 -11.01
N PHE A 80 1.02 -0.69 -11.42
CA PHE A 80 -0.23 -1.25 -10.94
C PHE A 80 -0.42 -2.72 -11.34
N MET A 81 -0.12 -3.06 -12.60
CA MET A 81 -0.27 -4.43 -13.11
C MET A 81 0.67 -5.41 -12.41
N ARG A 82 1.93 -5.00 -12.18
CA ARG A 82 2.88 -5.80 -11.38
C ARG A 82 2.38 -6.01 -9.95
N GLY A 83 1.76 -4.98 -9.35
CA GLY A 83 1.12 -5.08 -8.03
C GLY A 83 -0.04 -6.08 -8.00
N LEU A 84 -0.88 -6.08 -9.04
CA LEU A 84 -1.98 -7.03 -9.19
C LEU A 84 -1.48 -8.49 -9.32
N GLU A 85 -0.42 -8.71 -10.11
CA GLU A 85 0.20 -10.03 -10.30
C GLU A 85 0.85 -10.53 -9.01
N ASN A 86 1.69 -9.71 -8.38
CA ASN A 86 2.42 -10.11 -7.18
C ASN A 86 1.51 -10.34 -5.96
N SER A 87 0.42 -9.59 -5.85
CA SER A 87 -0.52 -9.70 -4.72
C SER A 87 -1.57 -10.79 -4.91
N ASN A 88 -1.64 -11.42 -6.09
CA ASN A 88 -2.69 -12.37 -6.47
C ASN A 88 -4.11 -11.82 -6.17
N ASN A 89 -4.39 -10.59 -6.64
CA ASN A 89 -5.65 -9.88 -6.38
C ASN A 89 -5.95 -9.65 -4.88
N GLY A 90 -4.92 -9.33 -4.10
CA GLY A 90 -5.03 -8.93 -2.69
C GLY A 90 -5.63 -7.53 -2.50
N ASP A 91 -5.56 -7.02 -1.28
CA ASP A 91 -6.01 -5.68 -0.93
C ASP A 91 -5.12 -4.60 -1.57
N CYS A 92 -5.75 -3.63 -2.24
CA CYS A 92 -5.08 -2.60 -3.04
C CYS A 92 -5.17 -1.21 -2.40
N ILE A 93 -6.38 -0.76 -2.10
CA ILE A 93 -6.62 0.58 -1.52
C ILE A 93 -7.49 0.47 -0.27
N GLY A 94 -7.02 1.07 0.82
CA GLY A 94 -7.74 1.19 2.08
C GLY A 94 -8.38 2.56 2.22
N SER A 95 -9.64 2.59 2.62
CA SER A 95 -10.37 3.83 2.94
C SER A 95 -11.02 3.72 4.31
N ARG A 96 -11.11 4.83 5.05
CA ARG A 96 -11.85 4.92 6.29
C ARG A 96 -12.77 6.13 6.24
N VAL A 97 -13.99 5.96 6.74
CA VAL A 97 -15.01 7.03 6.73
C VAL A 97 -14.83 7.94 7.94
N SER A 98 -14.64 7.36 9.12
CA SER A 98 -14.37 8.08 10.36
C SER A 98 -12.91 7.86 10.80
N LYS A 99 -12.38 8.79 11.60
CA LYS A 99 -11.01 8.72 12.12
C LYS A 99 -10.78 7.43 12.93
N ASP A 100 -11.78 7.04 13.71
CA ASP A 100 -11.74 5.89 14.62
C ASP A 100 -12.35 4.61 14.01
N GLY A 101 -12.87 4.69 12.78
CA GLY A 101 -13.50 3.56 12.10
C GLY A 101 -12.48 2.59 11.48
N PRO A 102 -12.87 1.33 11.25
CA PRO A 102 -12.00 0.35 10.60
C PRO A 102 -11.76 0.71 9.13
N TYR A 103 -10.56 0.41 8.63
CA TYR A 103 -10.26 0.51 7.21
C TYR A 103 -11.06 -0.51 6.41
N ARG A 104 -11.59 -0.06 5.28
CA ARG A 104 -12.21 -0.90 4.26
C ARG A 104 -11.29 -0.96 3.06
N PHE A 105 -10.90 -2.17 2.70
CA PHE A 105 -10.01 -2.41 1.57
C PHE A 105 -10.81 -2.82 0.32
N LYS A 106 -10.34 -2.36 -0.84
CA LYS A 106 -10.77 -2.85 -2.14
C LYS A 106 -9.67 -3.69 -2.76
N LYS A 107 -10.04 -4.76 -3.44
CA LYS A 107 -9.09 -5.64 -4.14
C LYS A 107 -8.54 -4.98 -5.40
N TYR A 108 -7.37 -5.42 -5.85
CA TYR A 108 -6.76 -4.90 -7.08
C TYR A 108 -7.68 -4.98 -8.30
N MET A 109 -8.37 -6.10 -8.51
CA MET A 109 -9.27 -6.27 -9.65
C MET A 109 -10.49 -5.34 -9.58
N GLU A 110 -10.98 -5.02 -8.38
CA GLU A 110 -12.07 -4.05 -8.21
C GLU A 110 -11.60 -2.64 -8.60
N VAL A 111 -10.42 -2.24 -8.11
CA VAL A 111 -9.81 -0.95 -8.44
C VAL A 111 -9.55 -0.85 -9.95
N TYR A 112 -9.03 -1.91 -10.57
CA TYR A 112 -8.80 -1.99 -12.01
C TYR A 112 -10.08 -1.76 -12.81
N ARG A 113 -11.18 -2.42 -12.42
CA ARG A 113 -12.49 -2.24 -13.07
C ARG A 113 -13.01 -0.81 -12.91
N LEU A 114 -12.92 -0.24 -11.71
CA LEU A 114 -13.33 1.15 -11.46
C LEU A 114 -12.52 2.14 -12.29
N ALA A 115 -11.20 1.96 -12.36
CA ALA A 115 -10.31 2.79 -13.16
C ALA A 115 -10.64 2.69 -14.67
N ARG A 116 -10.96 1.49 -15.17
CA ARG A 116 -11.39 1.29 -16.57
C ARG A 116 -12.71 1.97 -16.86
N ILE A 117 -13.71 1.82 -15.99
CA ILE A 117 -15.01 2.48 -16.14
C ILE A 117 -14.81 4.00 -16.16
N PHE A 118 -14.07 4.53 -15.18
CA PHE A 118 -13.75 5.95 -15.09
C PHE A 118 -13.02 6.46 -16.34
N GLY A 119 -11.96 5.77 -16.78
CA GLY A 119 -11.21 6.12 -17.98
C GLY A 119 -12.07 6.08 -19.25
N SER A 120 -12.94 5.08 -19.40
CA SER A 120 -13.87 4.99 -20.53
C SER A 120 -14.87 6.15 -20.55
N ALA A 121 -15.31 6.62 -19.37
CA ALA A 121 -16.18 7.78 -19.26
C ALA A 121 -15.44 9.07 -19.66
N LEU A 122 -14.17 9.24 -19.25
CA LEU A 122 -13.35 10.38 -19.68
C LEU A 122 -13.19 10.42 -21.21
N VAL A 123 -12.95 9.28 -21.83
CA VAL A 123 -12.78 9.19 -23.29
C VAL A 123 -14.12 9.45 -23.99
N SER A 124 -15.19 8.76 -23.59
CA SER A 124 -16.48 8.81 -24.30
C SER A 124 -17.30 10.07 -24.04
N LYS A 125 -17.30 10.60 -22.81
CA LYS A 125 -18.13 11.75 -22.42
C LYS A 125 -17.38 13.06 -22.50
N LEU A 126 -16.10 13.07 -22.12
CA LEU A 126 -15.29 14.29 -22.07
C LEU A 126 -14.35 14.43 -23.28
N ASN A 127 -14.39 13.48 -24.23
CA ASN A 127 -13.54 13.46 -25.43
C ASN A 127 -12.06 13.72 -25.09
N VAL A 128 -11.59 13.10 -24.01
CA VAL A 128 -10.19 13.18 -23.59
C VAL A 128 -9.39 12.20 -24.44
N ASN A 129 -8.60 12.74 -25.37
CA ASN A 129 -7.71 11.97 -26.23
C ASN A 129 -6.28 11.96 -25.70
N LYS A 130 -5.60 10.83 -25.91
CA LYS A 130 -4.18 10.67 -25.61
C LYS A 130 -3.36 11.73 -26.38
N GLY A 131 -2.37 12.34 -25.73
CA GLY A 131 -1.41 13.25 -26.37
C GLY A 131 -1.80 14.73 -26.42
N LYS A 132 -3.06 15.12 -26.12
CA LYS A 132 -3.37 16.54 -25.87
C LYS A 132 -3.04 16.88 -24.43
N GLN A 133 -2.20 17.90 -24.22
CA GLN A 133 -1.92 18.44 -22.89
C GLN A 133 -3.19 19.09 -22.32
N ARG A 134 -4.04 18.28 -21.71
CA ARG A 134 -5.23 18.71 -20.99
C ARG A 134 -4.99 18.46 -19.51
N LYS A 135 -5.05 19.55 -18.73
CA LYS A 135 -4.96 19.47 -17.27
C LYS A 135 -6.34 19.03 -16.75
N ILE A 136 -6.37 17.90 -16.07
CA ILE A 136 -7.56 17.40 -15.37
C ILE A 136 -7.39 17.79 -13.90
N CYS A 137 -8.21 18.71 -13.41
CA CYS A 137 -8.21 19.12 -12.01
C CYS A 137 -9.24 18.31 -11.23
N PHE A 138 -8.83 17.69 -10.14
CA PHE A 138 -9.71 17.05 -9.19
C PHE A 138 -9.98 18.00 -8.03
N PHE A 139 -11.25 18.33 -7.80
CA PHE A 139 -11.67 19.10 -6.65
C PHE A 139 -12.15 18.15 -5.56
N PHE A 140 -11.45 18.15 -4.42
CA PHE A 140 -11.94 17.49 -3.22
C PHE A 140 -12.83 18.46 -2.47
N LEU A 141 -14.14 18.29 -2.61
CA LEU A 141 -15.11 18.93 -1.73
C LEU A 141 -15.12 18.13 -0.43
N SER A 142 -14.48 18.68 0.60
CA SER A 142 -14.71 18.26 1.98
C SER A 142 -16.10 18.73 2.36
N LEU A 143 -17.10 17.87 2.19
CA LEU A 143 -18.44 18.05 2.78
C LEU A 143 -18.40 17.72 4.27
#